data_AF-A0A962H608-F1
#
_entry.id   AF-A0A962H608-F1
#
_cell.length_a   1.000
_cell.length_b   1.000
_cell.length_c   1.000
_cell.angle_alpha   90.00
_cell.angle_beta   90.00
_cell.angle_gamma   90.00
#
_symmetry.space_group_name_H-M   'P 1'
#
loop_
_entity.id
_entity.type
_entity.pdbx_description
1 polymer ?
#
loop_
_entity_poly.entity_id
_entity_poly.type
_entity_poly.pdbx_seq_one_letter_code
_entity_poly.pdbx_strand_id
1 'polypeptide(L)'
;MSRGARILLGIVTLGLGLMLLRMGPDASYPLGHYLFAGFCFSLGTTCFASGRIQAFFGSIVASCLVIAGLSYLGSSILKEPIIGDSRATPSVLNALMFCILFGIPASMYLIHARFGFAKVIDADAELERDDQSKTVEDPTGLWFRSDLFQIEQGEDEEINPGRYGRQLAQWLQHQLEARGYEVEHICEDWGHCLMCARDPFLLWVGCGNVDMVDSGAEAVVPPSEAIVWHCFVCAEIPWLKRLFANPPTADAVAKLARDLHAAVDSEPRIQRVAEP
;
A
#
# COMPACT_ATOMS: atom_id res chain seq x y z
N MET A 1 6.89 10.42 8.70
CA MET A 1 7.25 11.45 9.70
C MET A 1 8.49 12.20 9.21
N SER A 2 8.49 13.54 9.25
CA SER A 2 9.64 14.33 8.80
C SER A 2 10.90 14.02 9.64
N ARG A 3 12.09 14.21 9.06
CA ARG A 3 13.36 14.00 9.78
C ARG A 3 13.43 14.85 11.06
N GLY A 4 12.96 16.10 11.00
CA GLY A 4 12.89 16.98 12.17
C GLY A 4 12.01 16.44 13.29
N ALA A 5 10.82 15.92 12.96
CA ALA A 5 9.93 15.32 13.95
C ALA A 5 10.51 14.05 14.59
N ARG A 6 11.24 13.21 13.84
CA ARG A 6 11.98 12.06 14.39
C ARG A 6 13.03 12.48 15.40
N ILE A 7 13.84 13.49 15.05
CA ILE A 7 14.91 13.97 15.93
C ILE A 7 14.32 14.54 17.22
N LEU A 8 13.29 15.39 17.12
CA LEU A 8 12.65 16.01 18.27
C LEU A 8 12.05 14.94 19.20
N LEU A 9 11.26 14.01 18.65
CA LEU A 9 10.65 12.92 19.42
C LEU A 9 11.72 12.05 20.11
N GLY A 10 12.79 11.74 19.38
CA GLY A 10 13.93 10.98 19.90
C GLY A 10 14.59 11.69 21.09
N ILE A 11 14.92 12.96 20.96
CA ILE A 11 15.55 13.76 22.04
C ILE A 11 14.65 13.78 23.29
N VAL A 12 13.36 14.09 23.11
CA VAL A 12 12.41 14.16 24.23
C VAL A 12 12.29 12.82 24.95
N THR A 13 12.22 11.72 24.19
CA THR A 13 12.03 10.38 24.75
C THR A 13 13.28 9.88 25.46
N LEU A 14 14.48 10.15 24.91
CA LEU A 14 15.75 9.85 25.57
C LEU A 14 15.92 10.67 26.86
N GLY A 15 15.54 11.95 26.84
CA GLY A 15 15.56 12.82 28.01
C GLY A 15 14.64 12.31 29.13
N LEU A 16 13.44 11.86 28.77
CA LEU A 16 12.51 11.24 29.71
C LEU A 16 13.09 9.94 30.31
N GLY A 17 13.70 9.09 29.48
CA GLY A 17 14.39 7.89 29.95
C GLY A 17 15.50 8.19 30.95
N LEU A 18 16.32 9.23 30.70
CA LEU A 18 17.38 9.64 31.61
C LEU A 18 16.84 10.20 32.93
N MET A 19 15.75 10.98 32.87
CA MET A 19 15.07 11.49 34.06
C MET A 19 14.59 10.35 34.95
N LEU A 20 13.93 9.34 34.38
CA LEU A 20 13.43 8.17 35.09
C LEU A 20 14.55 7.34 35.71
N LEU A 21 15.68 7.19 35.01
CA LEU A 21 16.85 6.49 35.52
C LEU A 21 17.41 7.17 36.79
N ARG A 22 17.39 8.51 36.84
CA ARG A 22 17.83 9.29 38.00
C ARG A 22 16.85 9.23 39.17
N MET A 23 15.55 9.17 38.89
CA MET A 23 14.52 9.08 39.93
C MET A 23 14.36 7.66 40.51
N GLY A 24 14.77 6.64 39.76
CA GLY A 24 14.61 5.23 40.13
C GLY A 24 15.08 4.86 41.54
N PRO A 25 16.26 5.29 42.02
CA PRO A 25 16.77 4.92 43.34
C PRO A 25 15.87 5.33 44.52
N ASP A 26 15.14 6.44 44.38
CA ASP A 26 14.33 7.01 45.45
C ASP A 26 12.83 6.61 45.36
N ALA A 27 12.45 5.85 44.33
CA ALA A 27 11.07 5.49 44.09
C ALA A 27 10.63 4.25 44.89
N SER A 28 9.34 4.20 45.26
CA SER A 28 8.75 3.03 45.92
C SER A 28 8.77 1.76 45.06
N TYR A 29 8.85 1.90 43.73
CA TYR A 29 8.93 0.81 42.76
C TYR A 29 10.07 1.06 41.77
N PRO A 30 11.33 0.87 42.20
CA PRO A 30 12.51 1.23 41.39
C PRO A 30 12.57 0.43 40.08
N LEU A 31 12.17 -0.85 40.12
CA LEU A 31 12.16 -1.72 38.93
C LEU A 31 11.23 -1.18 37.82
N GLY A 32 10.05 -0.67 38.18
CA GLY A 32 9.12 -0.09 37.20
C GLY A 32 9.70 1.13 36.49
N HIS A 33 10.42 1.97 37.22
CA HIS A 33 11.09 3.14 36.66
C HIS A 33 12.20 2.74 35.69
N TYR A 34 13.00 1.72 36.03
CA TYR A 34 14.08 1.24 35.16
C TYR A 34 13.56 0.54 33.90
N LEU A 35 12.50 -0.28 34.02
CA LEU A 35 11.87 -0.90 32.85
C LEU A 35 11.28 0.15 31.91
N PHE A 36 10.59 1.15 32.45
CA PHE A 36 10.03 2.23 31.64
C PHE A 36 11.12 3.12 31.01
N ALA A 37 12.21 3.38 31.74
CA ALA A 37 13.38 4.06 31.18
C ALA A 37 13.98 3.27 30.00
N GLY A 38 14.14 1.94 30.13
CA GLY A 38 14.61 1.08 29.04
C GLY A 38 13.70 1.08 27.82
N PHE A 39 12.38 1.11 28.04
CA PHE A 39 11.40 1.28 26.97
C PHE A 39 11.54 2.64 26.26
N CYS A 40 11.68 3.73 27.02
CA CYS A 40 11.93 5.07 26.47
C CYS A 40 13.24 5.12 25.67
N PHE A 41 14.32 4.50 26.15
CA PHE A 41 15.57 4.41 25.40
C PHE A 41 15.39 3.65 24.09
N SER A 42 14.65 2.54 24.10
CA SER A 42 14.36 1.78 22.87
C SER A 42 13.59 2.62 21.85
N LEU A 43 12.52 3.31 22.27
CA LEU A 43 11.77 4.26 21.43
C LEU A 43 12.68 5.38 20.89
N GLY A 44 13.49 5.99 21.75
CA GLY A 44 14.45 7.00 21.36
C GLY A 44 15.41 6.49 20.30
N THR A 45 15.98 5.30 20.48
CA THR A 45 16.89 4.67 19.51
C THR A 45 16.20 4.42 18.18
N THR A 46 14.93 3.98 18.14
CA THR A 46 14.21 3.82 16.86
C THR A 46 14.06 5.14 16.07
N CYS A 47 14.09 6.29 16.74
CA CYS A 47 14.02 7.58 16.07
C CYS A 47 15.30 7.93 15.30
N PHE A 48 16.47 7.50 15.81
CA PHE A 48 17.78 7.80 15.23
C PHE A 48 18.36 6.65 14.39
N ALA A 49 17.98 5.41 14.69
CA ALA A 49 18.44 4.25 13.96
C ALA A 49 17.73 4.11 12.61
N SER A 50 18.40 3.45 11.67
CA SER A 50 17.85 3.00 10.40
C SER A 50 18.12 1.50 10.20
N GLY A 51 17.40 0.90 9.25
CA GLY A 51 17.60 -0.49 8.84
C GLY A 51 17.41 -1.50 10.00
N ARG A 52 18.33 -2.47 10.09
CA ARG A 52 18.25 -3.60 11.03
C ARG A 52 18.20 -3.17 12.50
N ILE A 53 18.94 -2.12 12.88
CA ILE A 53 18.95 -1.62 14.26
C ILE A 53 17.58 -1.04 14.61
N GLN A 54 16.99 -0.26 13.70
CA GLN A 54 15.65 0.27 13.87
C GLN A 54 14.61 -0.87 14.00
N ALA A 55 14.70 -1.90 13.17
CA ALA A 55 13.79 -3.05 13.22
C ALA A 55 13.89 -3.83 14.53
N PHE A 56 15.10 -4.02 15.06
CA PHE A 56 15.33 -4.68 16.33
C PHE A 56 14.69 -3.91 17.51
N PHE A 57 15.01 -2.63 17.66
CA PHE A 57 14.45 -1.81 18.73
C PHE A 57 12.94 -1.59 18.56
N GLY A 58 12.45 -1.49 17.32
CA GLY A 58 11.02 -1.48 17.02
C GLY A 58 10.32 -2.75 17.51
N SER A 59 10.96 -3.91 17.35
CA SER A 59 10.42 -5.20 17.82
C SER A 59 10.38 -5.28 19.35
N ILE A 60 11.38 -4.71 20.03
CA ILE A 60 11.36 -4.60 21.50
C ILE A 60 10.17 -3.75 21.95
N VAL A 61 10.03 -2.55 21.38
CA VAL A 61 8.92 -1.62 21.71
C VAL A 61 7.57 -2.29 21.47
N ALA A 62 7.38 -2.90 20.29
CA ALA A 62 6.15 -3.58 19.94
C ALA A 62 5.84 -4.74 20.91
N SER A 63 6.84 -5.56 21.25
CA SER A 63 6.68 -6.64 22.23
C SER A 63 6.23 -6.12 23.59
N CYS A 64 6.86 -5.03 24.07
CA CYS A 64 6.46 -4.39 25.32
C CYS A 64 5.01 -3.91 25.29
N LEU A 65 4.56 -3.30 24.19
CA LEU A 65 3.17 -2.83 24.03
C LEU A 65 2.17 -3.99 24.05
N VAL A 66 2.47 -5.09 23.36
CA VAL A 66 1.60 -6.28 23.34
C VAL A 66 1.52 -6.91 24.73
N ILE A 67 2.67 -7.13 25.39
CA ILE A 67 2.71 -7.72 26.74
C ILE A 67 1.98 -6.82 27.74
N ALA A 68 2.19 -5.50 27.69
CA ALA A 68 1.51 -4.54 28.56
C ALA A 68 0.00 -4.54 28.31
N GLY A 69 -0.43 -4.56 27.05
CA GLY A 69 -1.85 -4.61 26.68
C GLY A 69 -2.53 -5.88 27.18
N LEU A 70 -1.93 -7.05 26.93
CA LEU A 70 -2.46 -8.34 27.41
C LEU A 70 -2.48 -8.42 28.94
N SER A 71 -1.43 -7.92 29.60
CA SER A 71 -1.36 -7.88 31.07
C SER A 71 -2.43 -6.96 31.64
N TYR A 72 -2.63 -5.79 31.05
CA TYR A 72 -3.66 -4.84 31.45
C TYR A 72 -5.05 -5.45 31.28
N LEU A 73 -5.35 -6.01 30.11
CA LEU A 73 -6.62 -6.66 29.82
C LEU A 73 -6.91 -7.82 30.78
N GLY A 74 -5.94 -8.71 31.00
CA GLY A 74 -6.07 -9.82 31.95
C GLY A 74 -6.32 -9.31 33.38
N SER A 75 -5.61 -8.27 33.81
CA SER A 75 -5.80 -7.68 35.14
C SER A 75 -7.19 -7.04 35.31
N SER A 76 -7.71 -6.35 34.29
CA SER A 76 -9.04 -5.74 34.31
C SER A 76 -10.14 -6.79 34.32
N ILE A 77 -9.99 -7.88 33.57
CA ILE A 77 -10.97 -8.98 33.55
C ILE A 77 -11.05 -9.68 34.92
N LEU A 78 -9.91 -9.80 35.63
CA LEU A 78 -9.86 -10.53 36.90
C LEU A 78 -10.28 -9.69 38.12
N LYS A 79 -10.24 -8.36 38.06
CA LYS A 79 -10.35 -7.50 39.25
C LYS A 79 -11.55 -6.55 39.27
N GLU A 80 -12.17 -6.21 38.15
CA GLU A 80 -13.08 -5.04 38.09
C GLU A 80 -14.44 -5.28 37.42
N PRO A 81 -15.49 -4.51 37.82
CA PRO A 81 -16.77 -4.47 37.12
C PRO A 81 -16.62 -3.89 35.69
N ILE A 82 -17.46 -4.37 34.77
CA ILE A 82 -17.35 -4.14 33.32
C ILE A 82 -17.45 -2.65 32.93
N ILE A 83 -18.15 -1.83 33.72
CA ILE A 83 -18.37 -0.40 33.50
C ILE A 83 -17.89 0.35 34.75
N GLY A 84 -16.80 1.12 34.62
CA GLY A 84 -16.29 1.96 35.70
C GLY A 84 -17.11 3.23 35.87
N ASP A 85 -17.38 3.62 37.12
CA ASP A 85 -18.13 4.84 37.46
C ASP A 85 -17.31 6.14 37.25
N SER A 86 -16.04 6.05 36.86
CA SER A 86 -15.18 7.22 36.62
C SER A 86 -14.22 7.03 35.45
N ARG A 87 -13.91 8.12 34.74
CA ARG A 87 -12.95 8.12 33.61
C ARG A 87 -11.52 7.75 34.02
N ALA A 88 -11.19 7.84 35.31
CA ALA A 88 -9.85 7.56 35.83
C ALA A 88 -9.71 6.14 36.43
N THR A 89 -10.82 5.39 36.56
CA THR A 89 -10.70 4.00 37.03
C THR A 89 -10.25 3.11 35.88
N PRO A 90 -9.39 2.11 36.15
CA PRO A 90 -9.16 1.06 35.18
C PRO A 90 -10.51 0.44 34.80
N SER A 91 -10.63 -0.02 33.56
CA SER A 91 -11.83 -0.69 33.10
C SER A 91 -11.49 -1.62 31.95
N VAL A 92 -12.30 -2.68 31.80
CA VAL A 92 -12.15 -3.64 30.68
C VAL A 92 -12.22 -2.90 29.33
N LEU A 93 -13.07 -1.88 29.21
CA LEU A 93 -13.17 -1.07 27.99
C LEU A 93 -11.88 -0.30 27.70
N ASN A 94 -11.28 0.34 28.69
CA ASN A 94 -10.00 1.05 28.52
C ASN A 94 -8.87 0.08 28.12
N ALA A 95 -8.82 -1.11 28.71
CA ALA A 95 -7.84 -2.13 28.35
C ALA A 95 -8.05 -2.66 26.92
N LEU A 96 -9.31 -2.86 26.51
CA LEU A 96 -9.67 -3.28 25.16
C LEU A 96 -9.32 -2.20 24.12
N MET A 97 -9.62 -0.93 24.41
CA MET A 97 -9.22 0.19 23.56
C MET A 97 -7.70 0.30 23.43
N PHE A 98 -6.95 0.09 24.53
CA PHE A 98 -5.48 0.05 24.47
C PHE A 98 -4.99 -1.10 23.57
N CYS A 99 -5.57 -2.29 23.71
CA CYS A 99 -5.22 -3.44 22.87
C CYS A 99 -5.53 -3.19 21.39
N ILE A 100 -6.64 -2.54 21.07
CA ILE A 100 -7.00 -2.21 19.67
C ILE A 100 -6.06 -1.14 19.11
N LEU A 101 -5.85 -0.04 19.85
CA LEU A 101 -5.11 1.12 19.35
C LEU A 101 -3.60 0.87 19.29
N PHE A 102 -3.04 0.14 20.25
CA PHE A 102 -1.60 -0.09 20.34
C PHE A 102 -1.22 -1.56 20.20
N GLY A 103 -2.02 -2.48 20.74
CA GLY A 103 -1.73 -3.92 20.72
C GLY A 103 -1.81 -4.55 19.33
N ILE A 104 -2.86 -4.26 18.55
CA ILE A 104 -3.02 -4.80 17.18
C ILE A 104 -1.92 -4.29 16.26
N PRO A 105 -1.65 -2.97 16.14
CA PRO A 105 -0.54 -2.50 15.31
C PRO A 105 0.82 -3.05 15.74
N ALA A 106 1.07 -3.16 17.05
CA ALA A 106 2.31 -3.75 17.56
C ALA A 106 2.42 -5.24 17.25
N SER A 107 1.34 -6.01 17.37
CA SER A 107 1.31 -7.44 17.02
C SER A 107 1.53 -7.65 15.53
N MET A 108 0.87 -6.85 14.69
CA MET A 108 1.09 -6.86 13.25
C MET A 108 2.54 -6.53 12.90
N TYR A 109 3.11 -5.49 13.53
CA TYR A 109 4.52 -5.15 13.36
C TYR A 109 5.42 -6.34 13.70
N LEU A 110 5.18 -7.04 14.81
CA LEU A 110 6.00 -8.21 15.21
C LEU A 110 5.91 -9.37 14.22
N ILE A 111 4.74 -9.63 13.65
CA ILE A 111 4.53 -10.68 12.65
C ILE A 111 5.37 -10.39 11.39
N HIS A 112 5.46 -9.12 10.99
CA HIS A 112 6.16 -8.71 9.77
C HIS A 112 7.67 -8.44 10.00
N ALA A 113 8.06 -7.84 11.13
CA ALA A 113 9.42 -7.35 11.36
C ALA A 113 10.47 -8.45 11.58
N ARG A 114 10.05 -9.71 11.81
CA ARG A 114 10.90 -10.91 11.96
C ARG A 114 12.25 -10.62 12.66
N PHE A 115 12.20 -9.92 13.80
CA PHE A 115 13.34 -9.56 14.68
C PHE A 115 14.64 -9.17 13.95
N GLY A 116 14.56 -8.43 12.83
CA GLY A 116 15.75 -8.01 12.08
C GLY A 116 16.57 -9.15 11.45
N PHE A 117 16.10 -10.41 11.49
CA PHE A 117 16.77 -11.55 10.87
C PHE A 117 16.34 -11.79 9.43
N ALA A 118 15.24 -11.18 8.98
CA ALA A 118 14.92 -11.13 7.56
C ALA A 118 16.00 -10.33 6.81
N LYS A 119 16.47 -10.89 5.70
CA LYS A 119 17.56 -10.38 4.86
C LYS A 119 17.13 -9.00 4.33
N VAL A 120 17.77 -7.93 4.79
CA VAL A 120 17.51 -6.54 4.36
C VAL A 120 17.76 -6.31 2.86
N ILE A 121 18.31 -7.31 2.15
CA ILE A 121 18.50 -7.29 0.69
C ILE A 121 17.19 -7.52 -0.08
N ASP A 122 16.12 -7.98 0.58
CA ASP A 122 14.83 -8.20 -0.08
C ASP A 122 13.72 -7.26 0.40
N ALA A 123 13.93 -6.28 1.28
CA ALA A 123 12.80 -5.47 1.78
C ALA A 123 12.23 -4.51 0.73
N ASP A 124 13.10 -3.88 -0.08
CA ASP A 124 12.66 -3.02 -1.19
C ASP A 124 12.19 -3.90 -2.38
N ALA A 125 12.83 -5.05 -2.60
CA ALA A 125 12.44 -6.02 -3.64
C ALA A 125 11.19 -6.87 -3.28
N GLU A 126 10.86 -7.05 -1.99
CA GLU A 126 9.61 -7.61 -1.48
C GLU A 126 8.55 -6.53 -1.37
N LEU A 127 8.86 -5.25 -1.16
CA LEU A 127 7.84 -4.20 -1.31
C LEU A 127 7.38 -4.10 -2.76
N GLU A 128 8.32 -4.14 -3.72
CA GLU A 128 8.01 -4.19 -5.16
C GLU A 128 7.40 -5.53 -5.59
N ARG A 129 7.88 -6.69 -5.09
CA ARG A 129 7.24 -8.00 -5.39
C ARG A 129 5.92 -8.22 -4.68
N ASP A 130 5.72 -7.70 -3.47
CA ASP A 130 4.45 -7.78 -2.76
C ASP A 130 3.45 -6.85 -3.45
N ASP A 131 3.87 -5.71 -4.03
CA ASP A 131 3.03 -4.90 -4.93
C ASP A 131 2.61 -5.67 -6.21
N GLN A 132 3.55 -6.32 -6.89
CA GLN A 132 3.27 -7.15 -8.06
C GLN A 132 2.53 -8.48 -7.75
N SER A 133 2.50 -8.92 -6.48
CA SER A 133 1.71 -10.11 -6.07
C SER A 133 0.30 -9.76 -5.57
N LYS A 134 -0.05 -8.47 -5.49
CA LYS A 134 -1.34 -7.95 -4.99
C LYS A 134 -2.36 -7.69 -6.10
N THR A 135 -1.91 -7.63 -7.34
CA THR A 135 -2.74 -7.50 -8.53
C THR A 135 -2.96 -8.87 -9.16
N VAL A 136 -4.22 -9.20 -9.44
CA VAL A 136 -4.50 -10.31 -10.37
C VAL A 136 -4.57 -9.68 -11.74
N GLU A 137 -3.47 -9.73 -12.47
CA GLU A 137 -3.39 -9.26 -13.85
C GLU A 137 -3.67 -10.40 -14.82
N ASP A 138 -4.27 -10.05 -15.96
CA ASP A 138 -4.28 -10.95 -17.10
C ASP A 138 -2.84 -11.07 -17.64
N PRO A 139 -2.23 -12.27 -17.63
CA PRO A 139 -0.85 -12.45 -18.07
C PRO A 139 -0.65 -12.21 -19.57
N THR A 140 -1.73 -11.99 -20.32
CA THR A 140 -1.75 -11.88 -21.78
C THR A 140 -2.17 -10.50 -22.26
N GLY A 141 -1.61 -9.44 -21.66
CA GLY A 141 -1.78 -8.06 -22.12
C GLY A 141 -1.86 -7.90 -23.65
N LEU A 142 -2.53 -6.86 -24.09
CA LEU A 142 -2.82 -6.63 -25.50
C LEU A 142 -1.92 -5.55 -26.06
N TRP A 143 -1.06 -5.93 -27.02
CA TRP A 143 -0.26 -5.00 -27.79
C TRP A 143 -0.79 -4.89 -29.22
N PHE A 144 -0.95 -3.66 -29.71
CA PHE A 144 -1.42 -3.43 -31.07
C PHE A 144 -0.98 -2.07 -31.62
N ARG A 145 -1.10 -1.92 -32.94
CA ARG A 145 -1.00 -0.65 -33.66
C ARG A 145 -2.33 -0.31 -34.28
N SER A 146 -2.62 0.98 -34.40
CA SER A 146 -3.86 1.46 -35.02
C SER A 146 -3.70 2.91 -35.45
N ASP A 147 -4.29 3.25 -36.59
CA ASP A 147 -4.40 4.61 -37.10
C ASP A 147 -5.66 5.33 -36.58
N LEU A 148 -6.50 4.63 -35.82
CA LEU A 148 -7.71 5.18 -35.18
C LEU A 148 -7.41 6.20 -34.11
N PHE A 149 -6.30 6.04 -33.41
CA PHE A 149 -5.97 6.82 -32.22
C PHE A 149 -4.86 7.81 -32.57
N GLN A 150 -5.14 9.09 -32.38
CA GLN A 150 -4.20 10.18 -32.58
C GLN A 150 -3.80 10.76 -31.23
N ILE A 151 -2.55 11.21 -31.10
CA ILE A 151 -2.12 11.97 -29.93
C ILE A 151 -2.79 13.34 -29.98
N GLU A 152 -3.46 13.70 -28.89
CA GLU A 152 -4.08 15.01 -28.77
C GLU A 152 -3.07 16.07 -28.34
N GLN A 153 -3.29 17.31 -28.77
CA GLN A 153 -2.42 18.42 -28.38
C GLN A 153 -2.54 18.67 -26.87
N GLY A 154 -1.41 18.64 -26.15
CA GLY A 154 -1.33 18.90 -24.70
C GLY A 154 -1.63 17.69 -23.82
N GLU A 155 -1.79 16.49 -24.40
CA GLU A 155 -2.04 15.26 -23.65
C GLU A 155 -0.89 14.89 -22.70
N ASP A 156 0.34 15.13 -23.14
CA ASP A 156 1.58 14.91 -22.40
C ASP A 156 1.79 15.91 -21.25
N GLU A 157 1.11 17.06 -21.28
CA GLU A 157 1.11 18.06 -20.21
C GLU A 157 0.13 17.70 -19.08
N GLU A 158 -0.93 16.93 -19.38
CA GLU A 158 -1.98 16.58 -18.41
C GLU A 158 -1.65 15.36 -17.55
N ILE A 159 -0.93 14.38 -18.12
CA ILE A 159 -0.67 13.09 -17.48
C ILE A 159 0.79 13.03 -17.02
N ASN A 160 1.69 12.82 -17.97
CA ASN A 160 3.12 12.71 -17.79
C ASN A 160 3.77 12.80 -19.19
N PRO A 161 4.88 13.53 -19.38
CA PRO A 161 5.53 13.63 -20.67
C PRO A 161 5.78 12.27 -21.33
N GLY A 162 5.31 12.11 -22.57
CA GLY A 162 5.46 10.88 -23.35
C GLY A 162 4.46 9.76 -23.04
N ARG A 163 3.45 10.03 -22.19
CA ARG A 163 2.30 9.14 -21.97
C ARG A 163 1.07 9.66 -22.72
N TYR A 164 0.54 8.79 -23.57
CA TYR A 164 -0.59 9.03 -24.47
C TYR A 164 -1.56 7.85 -24.40
N GLY A 165 -2.79 8.07 -24.85
CA GLY A 165 -3.85 7.06 -24.89
C GLY A 165 -5.26 7.60 -24.69
N ARG A 166 -5.50 8.91 -24.72
CA ARG A 166 -6.81 9.50 -24.40
C ARG A 166 -7.90 9.02 -25.35
N GLN A 167 -7.67 9.07 -26.66
CA GLN A 167 -8.63 8.58 -27.65
C GLN A 167 -8.84 7.07 -27.53
N LEU A 168 -7.78 6.32 -27.21
CA LEU A 168 -7.87 4.88 -26.95
C LEU A 168 -8.74 4.60 -25.71
N ALA A 169 -8.53 5.35 -24.62
CA ALA A 169 -9.28 5.22 -23.39
C ALA A 169 -10.77 5.54 -23.59
N GLN A 170 -11.07 6.63 -24.30
CA GLN A 170 -12.46 7.00 -24.65
C GLN A 170 -13.14 5.95 -25.53
N TRP A 171 -12.42 5.42 -26.53
CA TRP A 171 -12.94 4.35 -27.38
C TRP A 171 -13.19 3.07 -26.58
N LEU A 172 -12.24 2.65 -25.74
CA LEU A 172 -12.38 1.48 -24.87
C LEU A 172 -13.50 1.64 -23.86
N GLN A 173 -13.65 2.82 -23.26
CA GLN A 173 -14.76 3.14 -22.38
C GLN A 173 -16.09 2.84 -23.07
N HIS A 174 -16.30 3.35 -24.30
CA HIS A 174 -17.53 3.10 -25.04
C HIS A 174 -17.74 1.61 -25.36
N GLN A 175 -16.67 0.88 -25.70
CA GLN A 175 -16.73 -0.56 -25.96
C GLN A 175 -17.11 -1.37 -24.72
N LEU A 176 -16.61 -0.98 -23.54
CA LEU A 176 -16.90 -1.63 -22.27
C LEU A 176 -18.32 -1.27 -21.78
N GLU A 177 -18.73 -0.02 -21.89
CA GLU A 177 -20.10 0.41 -21.57
C GLU A 177 -21.15 -0.33 -22.43
N ALA A 178 -20.88 -0.51 -23.72
CA ALA A 178 -21.73 -1.30 -24.61
C ALA A 178 -21.85 -2.79 -24.20
N ARG A 179 -20.92 -3.30 -23.39
CA ARG A 179 -20.90 -4.65 -22.82
C ARG A 179 -21.47 -4.71 -21.39
N GLY A 180 -21.98 -3.59 -20.88
CA GLY A 180 -22.68 -3.49 -19.60
C GLY A 180 -21.80 -3.16 -18.40
N TYR A 181 -20.58 -2.66 -18.62
CA TYR A 181 -19.75 -2.13 -17.54
C TYR A 181 -20.11 -0.67 -17.23
N GLU A 182 -20.10 -0.28 -15.96
CA GLU A 182 -20.11 1.13 -15.56
C GLU A 182 -18.65 1.58 -15.47
N VAL A 183 -18.21 2.43 -16.40
CA VAL A 183 -16.80 2.79 -16.55
C VAL A 183 -16.54 4.21 -16.07
N GLU A 184 -15.62 4.35 -15.12
CA GLU A 184 -15.06 5.63 -14.70
C GLU A 184 -13.66 5.80 -15.29
N HIS A 185 -13.44 6.88 -16.04
CA HIS A 185 -12.16 7.18 -16.68
C HIS A 185 -11.28 8.04 -15.76
N ILE A 186 -10.09 7.53 -15.45
CA ILE A 186 -9.10 8.15 -14.56
C ILE A 186 -7.78 8.30 -15.33
N CYS A 187 -7.16 9.47 -15.23
CA CYS A 187 -5.80 9.72 -15.73
C CYS A 187 -4.78 9.34 -14.66
N GLU A 188 -3.80 8.51 -15.02
CA GLU A 188 -2.74 8.00 -14.13
C GLU A 188 -1.37 8.34 -14.70
N ASP A 189 -0.33 8.44 -13.88
CA ASP A 189 1.02 8.87 -14.29
C ASP A 189 1.71 7.97 -15.36
N TRP A 190 1.15 6.78 -15.61
CA TRP A 190 1.55 5.83 -16.65
C TRP A 190 0.62 5.76 -17.87
N GLY A 191 -0.54 6.42 -17.85
CA GLY A 191 -1.53 6.35 -18.93
C GLY A 191 -2.97 6.58 -18.45
N HIS A 192 -3.88 5.68 -18.82
CA HIS A 192 -5.29 5.78 -18.44
C HIS A 192 -5.80 4.51 -17.76
N CYS A 193 -6.59 4.71 -16.72
CA CYS A 193 -7.30 3.67 -15.99
C CYS A 193 -8.80 3.78 -16.26
N LEU A 194 -9.41 2.69 -16.72
CA LEU A 194 -10.84 2.55 -16.95
C LEU A 194 -11.41 1.65 -15.84
N MET A 195 -11.88 2.27 -14.77
CA MET A 195 -12.40 1.58 -13.59
C MET A 195 -13.79 1.01 -13.91
N CYS A 196 -13.91 -0.33 -13.91
CA CYS A 196 -15.13 -1.05 -14.29
C CYS A 196 -15.97 -1.52 -13.08
N ALA A 197 -15.34 -1.67 -11.91
CA ALA A 197 -16.02 -1.94 -10.64
C ALA A 197 -15.15 -1.53 -9.45
N ARG A 198 -15.77 -1.12 -8.34
CA ARG A 198 -15.08 -0.79 -7.08
C ARG A 198 -15.41 -1.74 -5.91
N ASP A 199 -16.44 -2.57 -6.06
CA ASP A 199 -16.87 -3.56 -5.08
C ASP A 199 -17.20 -4.89 -5.78
N PRO A 200 -16.81 -6.06 -5.22
CA PRO A 200 -16.11 -6.26 -3.94
C PRO A 200 -14.62 -5.92 -3.95
N PHE A 201 -14.03 -5.63 -5.11
CA PHE A 201 -12.64 -5.22 -5.32
C PHE A 201 -12.58 -4.19 -6.46
N LEU A 202 -11.44 -3.55 -6.66
CA LEU A 202 -11.23 -2.68 -7.82
C LEU A 202 -10.97 -3.57 -9.04
N LEU A 203 -11.75 -3.41 -10.09
CA LEU A 203 -11.57 -4.10 -11.37
C LEU A 203 -11.48 -3.05 -12.46
N TRP A 204 -10.39 -3.05 -13.22
CA TRP A 204 -10.10 -1.97 -14.16
C TRP A 204 -9.30 -2.44 -15.37
N VAL A 205 -9.32 -1.63 -16.42
CA VAL A 205 -8.48 -1.77 -17.62
C VAL A 205 -7.46 -0.64 -17.64
N GLY A 206 -6.17 -0.97 -17.71
CA GLY A 206 -5.12 -0.01 -18.00
C GLY A 206 -4.91 0.09 -19.49
N CYS A 207 -4.77 1.30 -20.03
CA CYS A 207 -4.41 1.51 -21.44
C CYS A 207 -3.52 2.73 -21.65
N GLY A 208 -2.57 2.62 -22.58
CA GLY A 208 -1.66 3.71 -22.97
C GLY A 208 -0.64 3.26 -24.01
N ASN A 209 0.25 4.16 -24.44
CA ASN A 209 1.39 3.77 -25.28
C ASN A 209 2.48 3.07 -24.46
N VAL A 210 3.16 2.11 -25.09
CA VAL A 210 4.42 1.57 -24.53
C VAL A 210 5.52 2.62 -24.62
N ASP A 211 6.43 2.62 -23.64
CA ASP A 211 7.58 3.52 -23.60
C ASP A 211 8.35 3.53 -24.92
N MET A 212 8.51 4.73 -25.48
CA MET A 212 9.25 4.96 -26.71
C MET A 212 10.72 5.33 -26.45
N VAL A 213 11.13 5.38 -25.17
CA VAL A 213 12.36 6.07 -24.74
C VAL A 213 13.27 5.15 -23.93
N ASP A 214 14.19 4.47 -24.62
CA ASP A 214 15.36 3.85 -23.97
C ASP A 214 16.66 4.62 -24.27
N SER A 215 16.55 5.78 -24.92
CA SER A 215 17.70 6.55 -25.37
C SER A 215 17.44 8.02 -25.12
N GLY A 216 18.17 8.63 -24.17
CA GLY A 216 18.05 10.01 -23.69
C GLY A 216 18.28 11.13 -24.71
N ALA A 217 17.69 11.01 -25.89
CA ALA A 217 17.50 12.07 -26.87
C ALA A 217 16.10 12.69 -26.65
N GLU A 218 15.96 13.99 -26.94
CA GLU A 218 14.68 14.69 -26.94
C GLU A 218 13.63 13.85 -27.70
N ALA A 219 12.55 13.48 -27.01
CA ALA A 219 11.54 12.57 -27.54
C ALA A 219 10.79 13.23 -28.70
N VAL A 220 11.17 12.88 -29.93
CA VAL A 220 10.36 13.20 -31.11
C VAL A 220 9.09 12.38 -31.01
N VAL A 221 7.94 13.06 -31.00
CA VAL A 221 6.63 12.41 -30.99
C VAL A 221 6.51 11.55 -32.26
N PRO A 222 6.35 10.23 -32.15
CA PRO A 222 6.21 9.36 -33.32
C PRO A 222 4.90 9.66 -34.05
N PRO A 223 4.83 9.39 -35.37
CA PRO A 223 3.53 9.35 -36.04
C PRO A 223 2.65 8.26 -35.41
N SER A 224 1.34 8.50 -35.34
CA SER A 224 0.38 7.64 -34.64
C SER A 224 0.42 6.17 -35.07
N GLU A 225 0.71 5.90 -36.34
CA GLU A 225 0.84 4.55 -36.91
C GLU A 225 2.03 3.75 -36.35
N ALA A 226 3.06 4.43 -35.84
CA ALA A 226 4.23 3.80 -35.24
C ALA A 226 4.05 3.49 -33.75
N ILE A 227 3.02 4.05 -33.10
CA ILE A 227 2.77 3.87 -31.67
C ILE A 227 2.28 2.45 -31.41
N VAL A 228 2.95 1.76 -30.48
CA VAL A 228 2.44 0.51 -29.92
C VAL A 228 1.60 0.86 -28.69
N TRP A 229 0.31 0.55 -28.79
CA TRP A 229 -0.64 0.66 -27.70
C TRP A 229 -0.61 -0.62 -26.86
N HIS A 230 -0.70 -0.48 -25.55
CA HIS A 230 -0.80 -1.57 -24.60
C HIS A 230 -2.09 -1.42 -23.80
N CYS A 231 -2.82 -2.52 -23.62
CA CYS A 231 -3.98 -2.61 -22.75
C CYS A 231 -3.89 -3.87 -21.88
N PHE A 232 -4.24 -3.77 -20.60
CA PHE A 232 -4.24 -4.92 -19.69
C PHE A 232 -5.38 -4.81 -18.69
N VAL A 233 -5.76 -5.94 -18.11
CA VAL A 233 -6.84 -6.04 -17.13
C VAL A 233 -6.24 -6.35 -15.77
N CYS A 234 -6.71 -5.65 -14.74
CA CYS A 234 -6.23 -5.82 -13.38
C CYS A 234 -7.39 -5.87 -12.38
N ALA A 235 -7.21 -6.65 -11.31
CA ALA A 235 -8.01 -6.55 -10.10
C ALA A 235 -7.14 -6.31 -8.87
N GLU A 236 -7.52 -5.30 -8.07
CA GLU A 236 -6.89 -4.96 -6.78
C GLU A 236 -7.84 -5.19 -5.62
N ILE A 237 -7.39 -5.98 -4.65
CA ILE A 237 -8.17 -6.27 -3.43
C ILE A 237 -7.73 -5.31 -2.32
N PRO A 238 -8.62 -4.45 -1.78
CA PRO A 238 -8.31 -3.63 -0.62
C PRO A 238 -7.80 -4.49 0.54
N TRP A 239 -6.72 -4.05 1.19
CA TRP A 239 -6.01 -4.85 2.20
C TRP A 239 -6.90 -5.38 3.32
N LEU A 240 -7.87 -4.58 3.79
CA LEU A 240 -8.85 -4.98 4.81
C LEU A 240 -9.69 -6.17 4.34
N LYS A 241 -10.16 -6.13 3.09
CA LYS A 241 -11.01 -7.18 2.53
C LYS A 241 -10.24 -8.49 2.35
N ARG A 242 -8.95 -8.43 2.01
CA ARG A 242 -8.10 -9.63 1.90
C ARG A 242 -7.99 -10.40 3.22
N LEU A 243 -7.97 -9.70 4.36
CA LEU A 243 -7.87 -10.32 5.68
C LEU A 243 -9.16 -11.02 6.13
N PHE A 244 -10.31 -10.65 5.57
CA PHE A 244 -11.62 -11.16 6.00
C PHE A 244 -12.41 -11.90 4.91
N ALA A 245 -11.99 -11.82 3.64
CA ALA A 245 -12.68 -12.40 2.50
C ALA A 245 -11.70 -12.86 1.41
N ASN A 246 -12.13 -13.83 0.59
CA ASN A 246 -11.43 -14.27 -0.61
C ASN A 246 -12.33 -13.98 -1.84
N PRO A 247 -12.37 -12.74 -2.33
CA PRO A 247 -13.23 -12.40 -3.45
C PRO A 247 -12.77 -13.14 -4.73
N PRO A 248 -13.71 -13.58 -5.60
CA PRO A 248 -13.39 -14.34 -6.81
C PRO A 248 -12.86 -13.43 -7.93
N THR A 249 -11.65 -12.89 -7.75
CA THR A 249 -11.04 -11.95 -8.71
C THR A 249 -10.70 -12.60 -10.04
N ALA A 250 -10.25 -13.85 -10.04
CA ALA A 250 -9.80 -14.55 -11.25
C ALA A 250 -10.90 -14.64 -12.33
N ASP A 251 -12.13 -14.98 -11.95
CA ASP A 251 -13.24 -15.08 -12.91
C ASP A 251 -13.63 -13.72 -13.49
N ALA A 252 -13.57 -12.67 -12.66
CA ALA A 252 -13.88 -11.30 -13.07
C ALA A 252 -12.81 -10.74 -14.03
N VAL A 253 -11.53 -10.94 -13.71
CA VAL A 253 -10.40 -10.58 -14.58
C VAL A 253 -10.49 -11.34 -15.90
N ALA A 254 -10.70 -12.65 -15.85
CA ALA A 254 -10.83 -13.47 -17.06
C ALA A 254 -12.03 -13.05 -17.93
N LYS A 255 -13.15 -12.65 -17.32
CA LYS A 255 -14.30 -12.12 -18.07
C LYS A 255 -13.97 -10.79 -18.74
N LEU A 256 -13.42 -9.83 -18.00
CA LEU A 256 -13.10 -8.52 -18.53
C LEU A 256 -12.00 -8.59 -19.60
N ALA A 257 -11.00 -9.46 -19.42
CA ALA A 257 -9.99 -9.75 -20.45
C ALA A 257 -10.64 -10.27 -21.73
N ARG A 258 -11.52 -11.28 -21.67
CA ARG A 258 -12.24 -11.77 -22.86
C ARG A 258 -13.03 -10.66 -23.57
N ASP A 259 -13.70 -9.80 -22.81
CA ASP A 259 -14.49 -8.69 -23.35
C ASP A 259 -13.61 -7.64 -24.02
N LEU A 260 -12.45 -7.32 -23.42
CA LEU A 260 -11.43 -6.44 -23.97
C LEU A 260 -10.83 -7.00 -25.27
N HIS A 261 -10.40 -8.27 -25.27
CA HIS A 261 -9.91 -8.96 -26.46
C HIS A 261 -10.94 -8.94 -27.59
N ALA A 262 -12.21 -9.23 -27.27
CA ALA A 262 -13.29 -9.21 -28.25
C ALA A 262 -13.55 -7.80 -28.81
N ALA A 263 -13.39 -6.75 -28.01
CA ALA A 263 -13.52 -5.37 -28.48
C ALA A 263 -12.40 -5.03 -29.48
N VAL A 264 -11.15 -5.31 -29.11
CA VAL A 264 -9.97 -5.06 -29.94
C VAL A 264 -10.02 -5.88 -31.24
N ASP A 265 -10.39 -7.16 -31.17
CA ASP A 265 -10.42 -8.05 -32.35
C ASP A 265 -11.57 -7.76 -33.31
N SER A 266 -12.62 -7.08 -32.85
CA SER A 266 -13.75 -6.70 -33.69
C SER A 266 -13.47 -5.49 -34.59
N GLU A 267 -12.41 -4.74 -34.31
CA GLU A 267 -12.07 -3.51 -35.04
C GLU A 267 -10.99 -3.79 -36.11
N PRO A 268 -11.34 -3.77 -37.41
CA PRO A 268 -10.41 -4.13 -38.49
C PRO A 268 -9.21 -3.19 -38.64
N ARG A 269 -9.27 -1.97 -38.11
CA ARG A 269 -8.15 -1.02 -38.13
C ARG A 269 -7.13 -1.24 -37.02
N ILE A 270 -7.42 -2.14 -36.07
CA ILE A 270 -6.46 -2.52 -35.03
C ILE A 270 -5.68 -3.76 -35.48
N GLN A 271 -4.35 -3.63 -35.55
CA GLN A 271 -3.44 -4.72 -35.87
C GLN A 271 -2.66 -5.15 -34.63
N ARG A 272 -2.90 -6.38 -34.14
CA ARG A 272 -2.11 -6.95 -33.04
C ARG A 272 -0.64 -7.05 -33.39
N VAL A 273 0.22 -6.81 -32.40
CA VAL A 273 1.66 -7.01 -32.47
C VAL A 273 2.11 -7.87 -31.29
N ALA A 274 3.33 -8.41 -31.37
CA ALA A 274 3.94 -9.09 -30.22
C ALA A 274 4.29 -8.06 -29.13
N GLU A 275 4.44 -8.55 -27.90
CA GLU A 275 5.04 -7.77 -26.81
C GLU A 275 6.42 -7.25 -27.26
N PRO A 276 6.67 -5.93 -27.18
CA PRO A 276 7.89 -5.30 -27.67
C PRO A 276 9.14 -5.60 -26.83
#